data_AF-A0A538Q8E8-F1
#
_entry.id   AF-A0A538Q8E8-F1
#
_cell.length_a   1.000
_cell.length_b   1.000
_cell.length_c   1.000
_cell.angle_alpha   90.00
_cell.angle_beta   90.00
_cell.angle_gamma   90.00
#
_symmetry.space_group_name_H-M   'P 1'
#
loop_
_entity.id
_entity.type
_entity.pdbx_description
1 polymer ?
#
loop_
_entity_poly.entity_id
_entity_poly.type
_entity_poly.pdbx_seq_one_letter_code
_entity_poly.pdbx_strand_id
1 'polypeptide(L)'
;MCEDCGCNDPELVPVDVHEHILAGNDALAAHLREHFVEAGVLAINLMGSPGSGKTAVLERTARLAGDRLRLGAVSGDLATDRDARRLISAGITAAAITTGSACHLDARLVHDALHDLPWRTFDLFVIENVGNLVCPAIYDLGQAANVVALS
;
A
#
# COMPACT_ATOMS: atom_id res chain seq x y z
N MET A 1 -37.34 35.59 6.72
CA MET A 1 -35.92 35.49 7.08
C MET A 1 -35.76 34.15 7.74
N CYS A 2 -34.99 33.25 7.13
CA CYS A 2 -34.82 31.88 7.60
C CYS A 2 -33.76 31.90 8.70
N GLU A 3 -34.13 31.59 9.95
CA GLU A 3 -33.21 31.53 11.08
C GLU A 3 -32.50 30.17 11.22
N ASP A 4 -32.81 29.21 10.34
CA ASP A 4 -32.29 27.82 10.39
C ASP A 4 -31.12 27.53 9.43
N CYS A 5 -30.83 28.40 8.46
CA CYS A 5 -29.66 28.27 7.58
C CYS A 5 -28.54 29.11 8.20
N GLY A 6 -27.67 28.49 9.00
CA GLY A 6 -26.46 29.08 9.59
C GLY A 6 -25.44 29.54 8.54
N CYS A 7 -25.86 30.47 7.68
CA CYS A 7 -25.24 30.83 6.42
C CYS A 7 -24.53 32.18 6.53
N ASN A 8 -24.06 32.55 7.73
CA ASN A 8 -23.48 33.85 7.99
C ASN A 8 -22.18 33.84 8.82
N ASP A 9 -21.40 32.76 8.73
CA ASP A 9 -20.01 32.78 9.20
C ASP A 9 -19.08 32.45 8.02
N PRO A 10 -18.35 33.44 7.46
CA PRO A 10 -17.40 33.19 6.37
C PRO A 10 -16.06 32.66 6.89
N GLU A 11 -15.90 32.47 8.20
CA GLU A 11 -14.69 31.92 8.77
C GLU A 11 -14.68 30.39 8.57
N LEU A 12 -14.05 29.96 7.48
CA LEU A 12 -13.67 28.56 7.27
C LEU A 12 -12.71 28.16 8.40
N VAL A 13 -13.24 27.61 9.49
CA VAL A 13 -12.44 26.98 10.53
C VAL A 13 -12.05 25.59 10.04
N PRO A 14 -10.76 25.32 9.76
CA PRO A 14 -10.32 23.95 9.50
C PRO A 14 -10.53 23.15 10.78
N VAL A 15 -11.46 22.21 10.73
CA VAL A 15 -11.65 21.23 11.80
C VAL A 15 -10.72 20.04 11.52
N ASP A 16 -9.98 19.60 12.54
CA ASP A 16 -9.07 18.44 12.48
C ASP A 16 -9.85 17.11 12.40
N VAL A 17 -10.61 16.92 11.31
CA VAL A 17 -11.39 15.71 11.06
C VAL A 17 -10.49 14.60 10.50
N HIS A 18 -9.47 14.95 9.73
CA HIS A 18 -8.60 13.98 9.06
C HIS A 18 -7.79 13.13 10.03
N GLU A 19 -7.19 13.72 11.07
CA GLU A 19 -6.44 12.94 12.09
C GLU A 19 -7.33 11.92 12.79
N HIS A 20 -8.57 12.28 13.14
CA HIS A 20 -9.50 11.35 13.81
C HIS A 20 -9.92 10.17 12.93
N ILE A 21 -10.01 10.34 11.61
CA ILE A 21 -10.38 9.26 10.68
C ILE A 21 -9.21 8.30 10.45
N LEU A 22 -7.98 8.82 10.35
CA LEU A 22 -6.79 8.03 10.03
C LEU A 22 -6.10 7.44 11.27
N ALA A 23 -6.38 7.93 12.48
CA ALA A 23 -5.75 7.46 13.71
C ALA A 23 -5.73 5.92 13.88
N GLY A 24 -6.81 5.24 13.48
CA GLY A 24 -6.87 3.77 13.51
C GLY A 24 -5.94 3.11 12.50
N ASN A 25 -5.83 3.67 11.29
CA ASN A 25 -4.89 3.22 10.27
C ASN A 25 -3.45 3.46 10.74
N ASP A 26 -3.16 4.64 11.25
CA ASP A 26 -1.80 5.05 11.62
C ASP A 26 -1.25 4.24 12.80
N ALA A 27 -2.11 3.93 13.78
CA ALA A 27 -1.74 3.03 14.87
C ALA A 27 -1.37 1.61 14.36
N LEU A 28 -2.13 1.09 13.39
CA LEU A 28 -1.85 -0.22 12.82
C LEU A 28 -0.61 -0.18 11.90
N ALA A 29 -0.42 0.89 11.15
CA ALA A 29 0.75 1.12 10.31
C ALA A 29 2.03 1.20 11.15
N ALA A 30 1.99 1.88 12.30
CA ALA A 30 3.10 1.92 13.25
C ALA A 30 3.48 0.51 13.74
N HIS A 31 2.49 -0.31 14.10
CA HIS A 31 2.73 -1.69 14.52
C HIS A 31 3.28 -2.57 13.38
N LEU A 32 2.81 -2.40 12.15
CA LEU A 32 3.39 -3.08 10.98
C LEU A 32 4.84 -2.68 10.74
N ARG A 33 5.15 -1.39 10.90
CA ARG A 33 6.51 -0.85 10.75
C ARG A 33 7.46 -1.45 11.79
N GLU A 34 7.05 -1.54 13.05
CA GLU A 34 7.81 -2.21 14.12
C GLU A 34 8.13 -3.65 13.73
N HIS A 35 7.13 -4.40 13.28
CA HIS A 35 7.26 -5.76 12.81
C HIS A 35 8.24 -5.93 11.63
N PHE A 36 8.20 -5.05 10.63
CA PHE A 36 9.15 -5.07 9.52
C PHE A 36 10.58 -4.77 9.99
N VAL A 37 10.75 -3.78 10.87
CA VAL A 37 12.05 -3.40 11.44
C VAL A 37 12.64 -4.54 12.27
N GLU A 38 11.86 -5.14 13.16
CA GLU A 38 12.28 -6.29 13.98
C GLU A 38 12.71 -7.50 13.15
N ALA A 39 12.01 -7.74 12.03
CA ALA A 39 12.33 -8.84 11.12
C ALA A 39 13.50 -8.51 10.17
N GLY A 40 13.99 -7.26 10.15
CA GLY A 40 15.01 -6.82 9.20
C GLY A 40 14.52 -6.77 7.75
N VAL A 41 13.21 -6.62 7.53
CA VAL A 41 12.57 -6.62 6.22
C VAL A 41 12.40 -5.16 5.76
N LEU A 42 12.96 -4.82 4.60
CA LEU A 42 12.69 -3.52 4.00
C LEU A 42 11.30 -3.54 3.35
N ALA A 43 10.31 -2.89 3.95
CA ALA A 43 8.98 -2.74 3.36
C ALA A 43 8.88 -1.46 2.52
N ILE A 44 8.37 -1.56 1.28
CA ILE A 44 8.18 -0.41 0.38
C ILE A 44 6.75 -0.39 -0.17
N ASN A 45 6.11 0.78 -0.15
CA ASN A 45 4.86 1.02 -0.86
C ASN A 45 5.17 1.52 -2.27
N LEU A 46 4.82 0.74 -3.29
CA LEU A 46 4.98 1.08 -4.70
C LEU A 46 3.65 1.58 -5.26
N MET A 47 3.59 2.89 -5.50
CA MET A 47 2.43 3.59 -6.05
C MET A 47 2.63 3.95 -7.53
N GLY A 48 1.54 4.33 -8.20
CA GLY A 48 1.58 4.71 -9.61
C GLY A 48 0.21 4.66 -10.26
N SER A 49 0.04 5.38 -11.36
CA SER A 49 -1.17 5.31 -12.18
C SER A 49 -1.44 3.89 -12.70
N PRO A 50 -2.68 3.57 -13.12
CA PRO A 50 -2.94 2.39 -13.93
C PRO A 50 -2.00 2.38 -15.15
N GLY A 51 -1.33 1.25 -15.38
CA GLY A 51 -0.41 1.12 -16.52
C GLY A 51 0.96 1.78 -16.37
N SER A 52 1.31 2.39 -15.23
CA SER A 52 2.63 3.04 -15.05
C SER A 52 3.83 2.07 -14.94
N GLY A 53 3.59 0.76 -15.11
CA GLY A 53 4.64 -0.25 -15.15
C GLY A 53 5.10 -0.79 -13.80
N LYS A 54 4.38 -0.54 -12.69
CA LYS A 54 4.70 -1.04 -11.34
C LYS A 54 5.09 -2.53 -11.33
N THR A 55 4.19 -3.41 -11.75
CA THR A 55 4.44 -4.86 -11.82
C THR A 55 5.64 -5.19 -12.70
N ALA A 56 5.82 -4.50 -13.84
CA ALA A 56 6.93 -4.75 -14.76
C ALA A 56 8.30 -4.41 -14.13
N VAL A 57 8.36 -3.37 -13.31
CA VAL A 57 9.56 -3.03 -12.53
C VAL A 57 9.86 -4.14 -11.53
N LEU A 58 8.87 -4.66 -10.83
CA LEU A 58 9.07 -5.76 -9.86
C LEU A 58 9.50 -7.06 -10.54
N GLU A 59 8.85 -7.45 -11.64
CA GLU A 59 9.25 -8.61 -12.44
C GLU A 59 10.71 -8.49 -12.90
N ARG A 60 11.14 -7.30 -13.35
CA ARG A 60 12.52 -7.08 -13.78
C ARG A 60 13.49 -7.05 -12.61
N THR A 61 13.09 -6.50 -11.46
CA THR A 61 13.88 -6.46 -10.23
C THR A 61 14.18 -7.87 -9.74
N ALA A 62 13.16 -8.74 -9.64
CA ALA A 62 13.34 -10.14 -9.25
C ALA A 62 14.33 -10.87 -10.16
N ARG A 63 14.18 -10.74 -11.49
CA ARG A 63 15.07 -11.36 -12.47
C ARG A 63 16.53 -10.89 -12.35
N LEU A 64 16.76 -9.62 -12.06
CA LEU A 64 18.11 -9.05 -11.93
C LEU A 64 18.74 -9.37 -10.58
N ALA A 65 17.93 -9.43 -9.51
CA ALA A 65 18.41 -9.80 -8.20
C ALA A 65 18.83 -11.27 -8.14
N GLY A 66 18.04 -12.17 -8.76
CA GLY A 66 18.23 -13.61 -8.64
C GLY A 66 18.19 -14.04 -7.17
N ASP A 67 19.08 -14.96 -6.78
CA ASP A 67 19.13 -15.50 -5.41
C ASP A 67 19.76 -14.54 -4.38
N ARG A 68 20.17 -13.33 -4.79
CA ARG A 68 20.83 -12.35 -3.91
C ARG A 68 19.84 -11.55 -3.05
N LEU A 69 18.54 -11.63 -3.35
CA LEU A 69 17.50 -10.90 -2.65
C LEU A 69 16.24 -11.75 -2.55
N ARG A 70 15.80 -12.06 -1.34
CA ARG A 70 14.52 -12.72 -1.09
C ARG A 70 13.42 -11.67 -1.16
N LEU A 71 12.71 -11.66 -2.28
CA LEU A 71 11.65 -10.69 -2.57
C LEU A 71 10.27 -11.30 -2.32
N GLY A 72 9.49 -10.64 -1.47
CA GLY A 72 8.05 -10.89 -1.32
C GLY A 72 7.23 -9.69 -1.77
N ALA A 73 5.96 -9.91 -2.13
CA ALA A 73 5.08 -8.82 -2.49
C ALA A 73 3.60 -9.09 -2.19
N VAL A 74 2.83 -8.02 -2.05
CA VAL A 74 1.37 -8.05 -2.20
C VAL A 74 0.97 -7.13 -3.33
N SER A 75 -0.07 -7.48 -4.06
CA SER A 75 -0.61 -6.69 -5.17
C SER A 75 -2.05 -6.28 -4.88
N GLY A 76 -2.30 -4.98 -4.76
CA GLY A 76 -3.63 -4.40 -4.61
C GLY A 76 -4.29 -4.15 -5.97
N ASP A 77 -5.45 -4.74 -6.19
CA ASP A 77 -6.31 -4.50 -7.37
C ASP A 77 -7.78 -4.51 -6.92
N LEU A 78 -8.66 -3.89 -7.70
CA LEU A 78 -10.09 -3.79 -7.42
C LEU A 78 -10.76 -5.17 -7.46
N ALA A 79 -10.38 -6.03 -8.42
CA ALA A 79 -11.15 -7.24 -8.71
C ALA A 79 -10.35 -8.44 -9.23
N THR A 80 -9.07 -8.31 -9.57
CA THR A 80 -8.31 -9.39 -10.21
C THR A 80 -7.03 -9.75 -9.46
N ASP A 81 -6.56 -10.98 -9.63
CA ASP A 81 -5.28 -11.45 -9.12
C ASP A 81 -4.18 -11.46 -10.20
N ARG A 82 -4.40 -10.73 -11.30
CA ARG A 82 -3.54 -10.77 -12.50
C ARG A 82 -2.11 -10.38 -12.18
N ASP A 83 -1.91 -9.29 -11.45
CA ASP A 83 -0.58 -8.80 -11.13
C ASP A 83 0.12 -9.68 -10.10
N ALA A 84 -0.61 -10.22 -9.10
CA ALA A 84 -0.05 -11.24 -8.20
C ALA A 84 0.44 -12.50 -8.96
N ARG A 85 -0.32 -13.01 -9.93
CA ARG A 85 0.09 -14.16 -10.77
C ARG A 85 1.33 -13.85 -11.60
N ARG A 86 1.46 -12.62 -12.09
CA ARG A 86 2.63 -12.15 -12.83
C ARG A 86 3.87 -12.10 -11.94
N LEU A 87 3.73 -11.58 -10.72
CA LEU A 87 4.81 -11.58 -9.72
C LEU A 87 5.25 -13.01 -9.37
N ILE A 88 4.30 -13.93 -9.13
CA ILE A 88 4.58 -15.34 -8.88
C ILE A 88 5.32 -15.99 -10.06
N SER A 89 4.88 -15.71 -11.29
CA SER A 89 5.53 -16.22 -12.51
C SER A 89 6.96 -15.69 -12.70
N ALA A 90 7.27 -14.52 -12.11
CA ALA A 90 8.61 -13.95 -12.08
C ALA A 90 9.47 -14.45 -10.91
N GLY A 91 8.97 -15.39 -10.11
CA GLY A 91 9.68 -16.00 -8.97
C GLY A 91 9.51 -15.25 -7.64
N ILE A 92 8.58 -14.30 -7.56
CA ILE A 92 8.30 -13.54 -6.33
C ILE A 92 7.24 -14.30 -5.53
N THR A 93 7.47 -14.53 -4.23
CA THR A 93 6.40 -15.04 -3.36
C THR A 93 5.40 -13.91 -3.12
N ALA A 94 4.21 -14.02 -3.69
CA ALA A 94 3.23 -12.93 -3.68
C ALA A 94 1.79 -13.38 -3.45
N ALA A 95 0.97 -12.45 -2.94
CA ALA A 95 -0.47 -12.60 -2.77
C ALA A 95 -1.23 -11.41 -3.37
N ALA A 96 -2.48 -11.64 -3.76
CA ALA A 96 -3.38 -10.58 -4.21
C ALA A 96 -4.20 -10.04 -3.03
N ILE A 97 -4.43 -8.73 -3.03
CA ILE A 97 -5.40 -8.06 -2.16
C ILE A 97 -6.49 -7.48 -3.07
N THR A 98 -7.70 -8.04 -2.99
CA THR A 98 -8.85 -7.53 -3.72
C THR A 98 -9.53 -6.45 -2.88
N THR A 99 -9.43 -5.19 -3.31
CA THR A 99 -9.95 -4.04 -2.56
C THR A 99 -11.44 -3.79 -2.80
N GLY A 100 -12.05 -4.49 -3.76
CA GLY A 100 -13.44 -4.31 -4.16
C GLY A 100 -13.65 -2.96 -4.84
N SER A 101 -14.19 -1.99 -4.11
CA SER A 101 -14.42 -0.62 -4.59
C SER A 101 -13.39 0.40 -4.07
N ALA A 102 -12.50 0.00 -3.15
CA ALA A 102 -11.54 0.93 -2.56
C ALA A 102 -10.39 1.26 -3.54
N CYS A 103 -10.07 2.55 -3.63
CA CYS A 103 -9.05 3.11 -4.55
C CYS A 103 -7.61 3.07 -4.00
N HIS A 104 -7.39 2.47 -2.84
CA HIS A 104 -6.11 2.39 -2.13
C HIS A 104 -6.05 1.12 -1.27
N LEU A 105 -4.85 0.80 -0.80
CA LEU A 105 -4.62 -0.10 0.33
C LEU A 105 -4.53 0.71 1.62
N ASP A 106 -4.99 0.12 2.73
CA ASP A 106 -4.80 0.61 4.09
C ASP A 106 -3.94 -0.39 4.89
N ALA A 107 -3.53 0.00 6.10
CA ALA A 107 -2.71 -0.85 6.96
C ALA A 107 -3.42 -2.17 7.33
N ARG A 108 -4.75 -2.19 7.37
CA ARG A 108 -5.52 -3.39 7.75
C ARG A 108 -5.45 -4.46 6.66
N LEU A 109 -5.64 -4.05 5.41
CA LEU A 109 -5.53 -4.92 4.25
C LEU A 109 -4.12 -5.54 4.14
N VAL A 110 -3.09 -4.73 4.36
CA VAL A 110 -1.70 -5.22 4.38
C VAL A 110 -1.48 -6.17 5.54
N HIS A 111 -1.93 -5.82 6.75
CA HIS A 111 -1.82 -6.69 7.91
C HIS A 111 -2.45 -8.06 7.68
N ASP A 112 -3.67 -8.10 7.16
CA ASP A 112 -4.39 -9.34 6.91
C ASP A 112 -3.66 -10.21 5.86
N ALA A 113 -3.15 -9.59 4.78
CA ALA A 113 -2.38 -10.29 3.75
C ALA A 113 -1.03 -10.85 4.23
N LEU A 114 -0.40 -10.24 5.24
CA LEU A 114 0.84 -10.74 5.82
C LEU A 114 0.65 -12.09 6.55
N HIS A 115 -0.55 -12.45 6.99
CA HIS A 115 -0.76 -13.77 7.62
C HIS A 115 -0.63 -14.93 6.64
N ASP A 116 -0.83 -14.67 5.34
CA ASP A 116 -0.79 -15.69 4.29
C ASP A 116 0.59 -15.85 3.66
N LEU A 117 1.58 -15.05 4.07
CA LEU A 117 2.92 -15.02 3.49
C LEU A 117 4.00 -15.25 4.54
N PRO A 118 5.11 -15.93 4.20
CA PRO A 118 6.27 -16.06 5.08
C PRO A 118 7.11 -14.77 5.09
N TRP A 119 6.48 -13.61 5.32
CA TRP A 119 7.08 -12.28 5.08
C TRP A 119 8.33 -11.97 5.90
N ARG A 120 8.43 -12.55 7.10
CA ARG A 120 9.62 -12.44 7.97
C ARG A 120 10.87 -13.11 7.38
N THR A 121 10.73 -13.86 6.29
CA THR A 121 11.86 -14.52 5.60
C THR A 121 12.40 -13.72 4.43
N PHE A 122 11.82 -12.57 4.09
CA PHE A 122 12.26 -11.76 2.96
C PHE A 122 13.29 -10.70 3.38
N ASP A 123 14.06 -10.22 2.42
CA ASP A 123 14.93 -9.05 2.59
C ASP A 123 14.20 -7.76 2.17
N LEU A 124 13.33 -7.88 1.17
CA LEU A 124 12.50 -6.80 0.64
C LEU A 124 11.05 -7.30 0.50
N PHE A 125 10.11 -6.52 1.04
CA PHE A 125 8.68 -6.74 0.86
C PHE A 125 8.04 -5.54 0.16
N VAL A 126 7.46 -5.76 -1.02
CA VAL A 126 6.84 -4.67 -1.79
C VAL A 126 5.32 -4.75 -1.70
N ILE A 127 4.71 -3.66 -1.27
CA ILE A 127 3.28 -3.43 -1.33
C ILE A 127 3.01 -2.71 -2.65
N GLU A 128 2.68 -3.44 -3.71
CA GLU A 128 2.23 -2.86 -4.98
C GLU A 128 0.80 -2.35 -4.80
N ASN A 129 0.66 -1.02 -4.66
CA ASN A 129 -0.62 -0.39 -4.36
C ASN A 129 -1.53 -0.36 -5.60
N VAL A 130 -2.81 -0.03 -5.38
CA VAL A 130 -3.79 0.16 -6.44
C VAL A 130 -3.28 1.23 -7.42
N GLY A 131 -3.62 1.08 -8.70
CA GLY A 131 -3.34 2.06 -9.74
C GLY A 131 -4.04 3.40 -9.49
N ASN A 132 -3.48 4.25 -8.64
CA ASN A 132 -4.02 5.55 -8.27
C ASN A 132 -2.90 6.42 -7.70
N LEU A 133 -2.92 7.73 -7.99
CA LEU A 133 -1.91 8.69 -7.51
C LEU A 133 -2.44 9.69 -6.46
N VAL A 134 -3.71 9.56 -6.09
CA VAL A 134 -4.39 10.45 -5.15
C VAL A 134 -4.67 9.73 -3.84
N CYS A 135 -5.52 8.69 -3.86
CA CYS A 135 -5.91 7.99 -2.64
C CYS A 135 -4.71 7.36 -1.88
N PRO A 136 -3.77 6.67 -2.55
CA PRO A 136 -2.67 6.00 -1.84
C PRO A 136 -1.72 6.94 -1.08
N ALA A 137 -1.70 8.23 -1.41
CA ALA A 137 -0.76 9.18 -0.82
C ALA A 137 -1.05 9.52 0.65
N ILE A 138 -2.28 9.27 1.14
CA ILE A 138 -2.70 9.64 2.50
C ILE A 138 -2.68 8.48 3.50
N TYR A 139 -2.53 7.24 3.04
CA TYR A 139 -2.58 6.05 3.92
C TYR A 139 -1.18 5.53 4.18
N ASP A 140 -0.79 5.54 5.45
CA ASP A 140 0.40 4.81 5.89
C ASP A 140 0.10 3.31 5.98
N LEU A 141 0.99 2.47 5.45
CA LEU A 141 0.91 1.01 5.45
C LEU A 141 2.02 0.37 6.31
N GLY A 142 2.80 1.18 7.01
CA GLY A 142 3.97 0.74 7.77
C GLY A 142 5.23 0.57 6.92
N GLN A 143 5.19 0.98 5.65
CA GLN A 143 6.35 0.96 4.75
C GLN A 143 7.46 1.89 5.21
N ALA A 144 8.72 1.49 5.02
CA ALA A 144 9.88 2.35 5.26
C ALA A 144 10.03 3.46 4.21
N ALA A 145 9.55 3.22 2.99
CA ALA A 145 9.61 4.19 1.89
C ALA A 145 8.39 4.10 0.97
N ASN A 146 8.04 5.26 0.41
CA ASN A 146 7.09 5.40 -0.68
C ASN A 146 7.87 5.57 -2.00
N VAL A 147 7.55 4.74 -2.99
CA VAL A 147 8.13 4.81 -4.34
C VAL A 147 7.00 5.01 -5.34
N VAL A 148 7.16 5.94 -6.28
CA VAL A 148 6.15 6.25 -7.29
C VAL A 148 6.69 5.93 -8.68
N ALA A 149 6.00 5.04 -9.40
CA ALA A 149 6.29 4.75 -10.80
C ALA A 149 5.51 5.71 -11.72
N LEU A 150 6.24 6.41 -12.59
CA LEU A 150 5.73 7.34 -13.59
C LEU A 150 6.13 6.88 -15.00
N SER A 151 5.29 7.18 -16.00
CA SER A 151 5.49 6.82 -17.42
C SER A 151 4.96 7.90 -18.33
#